data_AF-A0A7J7QRC7-F1
#
_entry.id   AF-A0A7J7QRC7-F1
#
_cell.length_a   1.000
_cell.length_b   1.000
_cell.length_c   1.000
_cell.angle_alpha   90.00
_cell.angle_beta   90.00
_cell.angle_gamma   90.00
#
_symmetry.space_group_name_H-M   'P 1'
#
loop_
_entity.id
_entity.type
_entity.pdbx_description
1 polymer ?
#
loop_
_entity_poly.entity_id
_entity_poly.type
_entity_poly.pdbx_seq_one_letter_code
_entity_poly.pdbx_strand_id
1 'polypeptide(L)'
;MILKVHVGDFSSLVVVHVAQTREKRLQFTTRCKMMAIAAPRSLAASAKHSKPAAYISRFEARPCVRAAVLTRSFIADRKRVQLSADPKQPQDQQPDAYCVATARLQQLLTDAALSNKDVVPIDFIDACSVEERLTLFANMSSLTIMSAFAVCLIFGELDPLGGMWLDAYTLDAMGQGVLFALPLLACSAASRTSFCRPFPVLREMHELQHDLLKHFTADMTLVQRGIWLVFVLLPGLLLLLPTSKAVLVWAGAFIQQALLQTWSDKLSLGHISLGPLGQVLPPVLSGCVAGAAAACCFSVRPQQLAVVRDALRSADAYFRLTQAQAVGAAAPAEGSQKAQRSTRPLPPSAAGAAPTMFATSTLADGLDGSYDEEGEEQQELAGTSSSQAAADAFRMVSMVWFLSHRRVARLAYLLTSLNVAYLGVVWHATGNLGAPAAAAFLHAAAEMWLGEWQARRQSVTNPVKANRNRQ
;
A
#
# COMPACT_ATOMS: atom_id res chain seq x y z
N MET A 1 26.03 14.68 25.86
CA MET A 1 24.72 14.02 26.05
C MET A 1 24.75 12.72 25.28
N ILE A 2 24.51 11.57 25.92
CA ILE A 2 24.56 10.25 25.25
C ILE A 2 23.14 9.91 24.82
N LEU A 3 22.85 10.02 23.52
CA LEU A 3 21.60 9.54 22.94
C LEU A 3 21.82 8.14 22.38
N LYS A 4 21.17 7.15 22.98
CA LYS A 4 21.16 5.78 22.49
C LYS A 4 19.91 5.61 21.62
N VAL A 5 20.08 5.61 20.30
CA VAL A 5 18.98 5.39 19.35
C VAL A 5 19.08 3.97 18.83
N HIS A 6 18.04 3.17 19.09
CA HIS A 6 17.94 1.80 18.57
C HIS A 6 17.22 1.82 17.22
N VAL A 7 17.89 1.33 16.18
CA VAL A 7 17.31 1.07 14.86
C VAL A 7 17.66 -0.37 14.48
N GLY A 8 16.78 -1.32 14.81
CA GLY A 8 16.98 -2.75 14.54
C GLY A 8 18.11 -3.41 15.36
N ASP A 9 18.64 -4.52 14.85
CA ASP A 9 19.67 -5.36 15.51
C ASP A 9 21.09 -4.77 15.51
N PHE A 10 21.29 -3.59 14.91
CA PHE A 10 22.59 -2.92 14.91
C PHE A 10 22.61 -1.81 15.97
N SER A 11 23.41 -2.03 17.02
CA SER A 11 23.71 -1.01 18.02
C SER A 11 24.96 -0.23 17.59
N SER A 12 24.79 1.02 17.16
CA SER A 12 25.91 1.93 16.92
C SER A 12 25.92 3.02 17.99
N LEU A 13 27.05 3.17 18.69
CA LEU A 13 27.25 4.18 19.73
C LEU A 13 27.80 5.46 19.09
N VAL A 14 27.01 6.53 19.06
CA VAL A 14 27.47 7.85 18.62
C VAL A 14 27.71 8.72 19.85
N VAL A 15 28.97 9.00 20.16
CA VAL A 15 29.37 9.91 21.24
C VAL A 15 29.47 11.32 20.65
N VAL A 16 28.49 12.17 20.94
CA VAL A 16 28.53 13.59 20.56
C VAL A 16 29.30 14.36 21.63
N HIS A 17 30.54 14.75 21.31
CA HIS A 17 31.30 15.74 22.07
C HIS A 17 30.71 17.12 21.81
N VAL A 18 29.96 17.65 22.79
CA VAL A 18 29.52 19.05 22.79
C VAL A 18 30.67 19.90 23.30
N ALA A 19 31.45 20.46 22.39
CA ALA A 19 32.40 21.52 22.72
C ALA A 19 31.61 22.82 22.94
N GLN A 20 31.50 23.24 24.20
CA GLN A 20 30.82 24.45 24.61
C GLN A 20 31.77 25.64 24.43
N THR A 21 31.69 26.33 23.29
CA THR A 21 32.41 27.60 23.07
C THR A 21 31.50 28.79 23.44
N ARG A 22 31.91 29.49 24.51
CA ARG A 22 31.34 30.75 24.99
C ARG A 22 31.81 31.95 24.16
N GLU A 23 30.89 32.89 23.97
CA GLU A 23 31.08 34.35 23.77
C GLU A 23 31.82 34.87 22.52
N LYS A 24 31.12 35.67 21.70
CA LYS A 24 31.11 37.14 21.85
C LYS A 24 30.01 37.80 21.01
N ARG A 25 29.38 38.81 21.64
CA ARG A 25 28.39 39.75 21.09
C ARG A 25 28.98 40.58 19.96
N LEU A 26 28.15 40.90 18.96
CA LEU A 26 28.23 42.17 18.25
C LEU A 26 26.81 42.68 17.95
N GLN A 27 26.58 43.91 18.40
CA GLN A 27 25.33 44.65 18.34
C GLN A 27 25.02 45.05 16.90
N PHE A 28 23.78 44.87 16.45
CA PHE A 28 23.20 45.69 15.39
C PHE A 28 21.84 46.20 15.85
N THR A 29 21.87 47.45 16.33
CA THR A 29 20.70 48.29 16.55
C THR A 29 20.16 48.78 15.22
N THR A 30 18.90 48.47 14.92
CA THR A 30 18.12 49.27 13.98
C THR A 30 16.73 49.53 14.56
N ARG A 31 16.52 50.80 14.91
CA ARG A 31 15.24 51.38 15.32
C ARG A 31 14.21 51.22 14.20
N CYS A 32 13.02 50.75 14.52
CA CYS A 32 11.81 51.16 13.80
C CYS A 32 10.71 51.54 14.82
N LYS A 33 10.23 52.77 14.63
CA LYS A 33 9.24 53.49 15.44
C LYS A 33 7.88 52.79 15.31
N MET A 34 7.33 52.34 16.44
CA MET A 34 5.90 52.04 16.58
C MET A 34 5.10 53.35 16.52
N MET A 35 4.16 53.45 15.57
CA MET A 35 3.03 54.36 15.67
C MET A 35 1.88 53.60 16.32
N ALA A 36 1.46 54.11 17.48
CA ALA A 36 0.24 53.71 18.17
C ALA A 36 -0.97 54.32 17.48
N ILE A 37 -2.01 53.51 17.24
CA ILE A 37 -3.38 53.98 17.04
C ILE A 37 -4.24 53.17 18.01
N ALA A 38 -4.91 53.89 18.89
CA ALA A 38 -5.78 53.36 19.94
C ALA A 38 -7.26 53.46 19.52
N ALA A 39 -7.99 52.36 19.81
CA ALA A 39 -9.41 52.29 20.22
C ALA A 39 -10.51 52.59 19.15
N PRO A 40 -11.77 52.09 19.28
CA PRO A 40 -12.42 51.71 20.55
C PRO A 40 -13.32 50.45 20.59
N ARG A 41 -13.41 49.96 21.84
CA ARG A 41 -14.55 49.45 22.65
C ARG A 41 -15.76 48.72 22.02
N SER A 42 -16.08 47.64 22.75
CA SER A 42 -17.38 47.17 23.25
C SER A 42 -18.35 46.49 22.29
N LEU A 43 -18.60 45.21 22.55
CA LEU A 43 -19.93 44.71 22.89
C LEU A 43 -19.81 43.45 23.73
N ALA A 44 -20.43 43.50 24.90
CA ALA A 44 -20.55 42.42 25.84
C ALA A 44 -21.87 41.66 25.62
N ALA A 45 -21.83 40.40 26.04
CA ALA A 45 -22.88 39.67 26.75
C ALA A 45 -23.63 38.55 26.01
N SER A 46 -23.62 37.39 26.70
CA SER A 46 -24.78 36.53 26.99
C SER A 46 -24.89 35.19 26.24
N ALA A 47 -24.50 34.11 26.92
CA ALA A 47 -25.23 32.83 27.05
C ALA A 47 -24.41 31.90 27.98
N LYS A 48 -24.73 31.82 29.27
CA LYS A 48 -25.66 30.85 29.92
C LYS A 48 -25.32 29.37 29.68
N HIS A 49 -24.86 28.74 30.76
CA HIS A 49 -25.00 27.34 31.20
C HIS A 49 -25.15 26.24 30.13
N SER A 50 -24.12 25.39 30.03
CA SER A 50 -24.31 23.97 29.70
C SER A 50 -23.46 23.10 30.62
N LYS A 51 -24.12 22.21 31.36
CA LYS A 51 -23.55 21.18 32.25
C LYS A 51 -22.66 20.22 31.43
N PRO A 52 -21.59 19.64 32.02
CA PRO A 52 -20.88 18.55 31.37
C PRO A 52 -21.73 17.28 31.45
N ALA A 53 -22.29 16.85 30.31
CA ALA A 53 -22.86 15.53 30.17
C ALA A 53 -21.71 14.51 30.07
N ALA A 54 -21.63 13.61 31.04
CA ALA A 54 -20.78 12.44 30.97
C ALA A 54 -21.23 11.56 29.79
N TYR A 55 -20.51 11.63 28.68
CA TYR A 55 -20.73 10.77 27.52
C TYR A 55 -19.99 9.45 27.75
N ILE A 56 -20.64 8.52 28.46
CA ILE A 56 -20.24 7.12 28.47
C ILE A 56 -20.70 6.54 27.11
N SER A 57 -19.81 6.55 26.11
CA SER A 57 -20.03 5.80 24.88
C SER A 57 -19.84 4.31 25.19
N ARG A 58 -20.94 3.61 25.53
CA ARG A 58 -21.02 2.17 25.32
C ARG A 58 -20.92 1.93 23.82
N PHE A 59 -19.74 1.54 23.35
CA PHE A 59 -19.57 0.95 22.03
C PHE A 59 -20.24 -0.42 22.06
N GLU A 60 -21.51 -0.47 21.68
CA GLU A 60 -22.11 -1.71 21.20
C GLU A 60 -21.42 -2.06 19.88
N ALA A 61 -20.53 -3.05 19.94
CA ALA A 61 -19.94 -3.66 18.77
C ALA A 61 -21.04 -4.28 17.90
N ARG A 62 -21.54 -3.50 16.94
CA ARG A 62 -22.38 -4.04 15.87
C ARG A 62 -21.50 -5.00 15.04
N PRO A 63 -21.94 -6.22 14.74
CA PRO A 63 -21.20 -7.11 13.87
C PRO A 63 -20.98 -6.44 12.51
N CYS A 64 -19.71 -6.33 12.11
CA CYS A 64 -19.25 -5.63 10.91
C CYS A 64 -19.96 -6.12 9.65
N VAL A 65 -20.90 -5.31 9.15
CA VAL A 65 -21.65 -5.52 7.88
C VAL A 65 -20.74 -5.43 6.63
N ARG A 66 -19.43 -5.15 6.79
CA ARG A 66 -18.50 -4.91 5.66
C ARG A 66 -17.54 -6.06 5.31
N ALA A 67 -17.39 -7.07 6.17
CA ALA A 67 -16.90 -8.38 5.71
C ALA A 67 -17.76 -8.90 4.55
N ALA A 68 -19.03 -8.46 4.46
CA ALA A 68 -19.97 -8.72 3.38
C ALA A 68 -19.74 -7.90 2.08
N VAL A 69 -18.91 -6.85 2.04
CA VAL A 69 -18.78 -5.97 0.85
C VAL A 69 -17.60 -6.36 -0.03
N LEU A 70 -16.44 -6.69 0.56
CA LEU A 70 -15.38 -7.39 -0.17
C LEU A 70 -15.88 -8.78 -0.56
N THR A 71 -16.50 -9.54 0.35
CA THR A 71 -17.22 -10.74 -0.09
C THR A 71 -18.39 -10.45 -1.03
N ARG A 72 -18.91 -9.24 -1.25
CA ARG A 72 -19.94 -9.00 -2.29
C ARG A 72 -19.36 -8.84 -3.70
N SER A 73 -18.17 -8.28 -3.89
CA SER A 73 -17.50 -8.36 -5.20
C SER A 73 -17.02 -9.79 -5.47
N PHE A 74 -16.56 -10.50 -4.43
CA PHE A 74 -16.17 -11.92 -4.53
C PHE A 74 -17.36 -12.89 -4.61
N ILE A 75 -18.50 -12.60 -3.97
CA ILE A 75 -19.78 -13.34 -4.11
C ILE A 75 -20.40 -12.95 -5.45
N ALA A 76 -20.17 -11.77 -6.02
CA ALA A 76 -20.64 -11.47 -7.37
C ALA A 76 -19.87 -12.25 -8.45
N ASP A 77 -18.55 -12.45 -8.30
CA ASP A 77 -17.78 -13.30 -9.21
C ASP A 77 -17.91 -14.80 -8.88
N ARG A 78 -18.04 -15.20 -7.60
CA ARG A 78 -18.38 -16.57 -7.19
C ARG A 78 -19.82 -16.94 -7.56
N LYS A 79 -20.77 -16.02 -7.43
CA LYS A 79 -22.13 -16.15 -8.01
C LYS A 79 -22.09 -16.06 -9.52
N ARG A 80 -21.10 -15.46 -10.20
CA ARG A 80 -20.99 -15.65 -11.65
C ARG A 80 -20.60 -17.08 -12.00
N VAL A 81 -19.64 -17.66 -11.28
CA VAL A 81 -19.26 -19.07 -11.46
C VAL A 81 -20.38 -20.03 -11.03
N GLN A 82 -21.22 -19.65 -10.04
CA GLN A 82 -22.35 -20.46 -9.58
C GLN A 82 -23.70 -20.17 -10.27
N LEU A 83 -23.96 -18.98 -10.82
CA LEU A 83 -25.19 -18.61 -11.56
C LEU A 83 -25.04 -18.80 -13.07
N SER A 84 -23.83 -19.06 -13.57
CA SER A 84 -23.66 -19.70 -14.89
C SER A 84 -23.95 -21.20 -14.85
N ALA A 85 -24.31 -21.76 -13.68
CA ALA A 85 -25.02 -23.04 -13.61
C ALA A 85 -26.50 -22.82 -13.95
N ASP A 86 -26.77 -22.25 -15.11
CA ASP A 86 -28.09 -22.35 -15.72
C ASP A 86 -28.26 -23.84 -16.08
N PRO A 87 -29.27 -24.57 -15.57
CA PRO A 87 -29.41 -26.02 -15.75
C PRO A 87 -29.59 -26.46 -17.22
N LYS A 88 -29.58 -25.51 -18.17
CA LYS A 88 -29.60 -25.74 -19.62
C LYS A 88 -28.31 -25.35 -20.34
N GLN A 89 -27.30 -24.83 -19.65
CA GLN A 89 -26.01 -24.55 -20.27
C GLN A 89 -25.28 -25.89 -20.47
N PRO A 90 -24.86 -26.24 -21.70
CA PRO A 90 -24.29 -27.55 -22.01
C PRO A 90 -23.11 -27.88 -21.09
N GLN A 91 -23.12 -29.09 -20.56
CA GLN A 91 -22.26 -29.64 -19.50
C GLN A 91 -20.73 -29.60 -19.75
N ASP A 92 -20.25 -28.99 -20.84
CA ASP A 92 -18.87 -29.17 -21.32
C ASP A 92 -17.94 -27.99 -21.11
N GLN A 93 -18.39 -26.86 -20.54
CA GLN A 93 -17.45 -25.77 -20.20
C GLN A 93 -16.85 -25.99 -18.81
N GLN A 94 -15.90 -26.91 -18.75
CA GLN A 94 -14.99 -27.06 -17.62
C GLN A 94 -14.36 -25.67 -17.32
N PRO A 95 -14.45 -25.17 -16.08
CA PRO A 95 -13.97 -23.84 -15.74
C PRO A 95 -12.47 -23.74 -16.03
N ASP A 96 -12.07 -22.67 -16.70
CA ASP A 96 -10.67 -22.40 -17.06
C ASP A 96 -9.77 -22.44 -15.80
N ALA A 97 -8.78 -23.35 -15.80
CA ALA A 97 -7.89 -23.60 -14.69
C ALA A 97 -7.19 -22.32 -14.21
N TYR A 98 -6.88 -21.39 -15.13
CA TYR A 98 -6.26 -20.10 -14.79
C TYR A 98 -7.20 -19.20 -13.99
N CYS A 99 -8.50 -19.20 -14.27
CA CYS A 99 -9.48 -18.42 -13.52
C CYS A 99 -9.59 -18.91 -12.07
N VAL A 100 -9.67 -20.25 -11.89
CA VAL A 100 -9.71 -20.87 -10.56
C VAL A 100 -8.42 -20.60 -9.78
N ALA A 101 -7.26 -20.76 -10.43
CA ALA A 101 -5.96 -20.47 -9.84
C ALA A 101 -5.83 -19.00 -9.40
N THR A 102 -6.29 -18.07 -10.24
CA THR A 102 -6.26 -16.63 -9.94
C THR A 102 -7.14 -16.28 -8.75
N ALA A 103 -8.38 -16.77 -8.72
CA ALA A 103 -9.30 -16.56 -7.60
C ALA A 103 -8.72 -17.12 -6.29
N ARG A 104 -8.06 -18.29 -6.36
CA ARG A 104 -7.42 -18.91 -5.19
C ARG A 104 -6.21 -18.12 -4.70
N LEU A 105 -5.35 -17.66 -5.61
CA LEU A 105 -4.21 -16.81 -5.25
C LEU A 105 -4.69 -15.52 -4.56
N GLN A 106 -5.72 -14.87 -5.11
CA GLN A 106 -6.31 -13.67 -4.51
C GLN A 106 -6.87 -13.93 -3.11
N GLN A 107 -7.55 -15.05 -2.93
CA GLN A 107 -8.05 -15.45 -1.60
C GLN A 107 -6.89 -15.61 -0.62
N LEU A 108 -5.84 -16.35 -0.97
CA LEU A 108 -4.67 -16.55 -0.12
C LEU A 108 -3.97 -15.23 0.24
N LEU A 109 -3.85 -14.31 -0.73
CA LEU A 109 -3.26 -12.99 -0.49
C LEU A 109 -4.12 -12.13 0.44
N THR A 110 -5.45 -12.25 0.33
CA THR A 110 -6.40 -11.56 1.21
C THR A 110 -6.35 -12.13 2.62
N ASP A 111 -6.35 -13.46 2.75
CA ASP A 111 -6.24 -14.15 4.04
C ASP A 111 -4.89 -13.83 4.73
N ALA A 112 -3.80 -13.79 3.95
CA ALA A 112 -2.48 -13.37 4.44
C ALA A 112 -2.47 -11.91 4.91
N ALA A 113 -3.16 -11.02 4.19
CA ALA A 113 -3.27 -9.62 4.57
C ALA A 113 -4.08 -9.45 5.88
N LEU A 114 -5.16 -10.22 6.05
CA LEU A 114 -5.98 -10.22 7.27
C LEU A 114 -5.29 -10.87 8.46
N SER A 115 -4.43 -11.87 8.22
CA SER A 115 -3.67 -12.54 9.28
C SER A 115 -2.57 -11.66 9.88
N ASN A 116 -2.18 -10.59 9.19
CA ASN A 116 -1.11 -9.72 9.66
C ASN A 116 -1.63 -8.76 10.75
N LYS A 117 -1.53 -9.20 12.01
CA LYS A 117 -1.96 -8.43 13.19
C LYS A 117 -1.25 -7.08 13.35
N ASP A 118 -0.06 -6.93 12.76
CA ASP A 118 0.77 -5.73 12.92
C ASP A 118 0.41 -4.63 11.92
N VAL A 119 -0.36 -4.95 10.88
CA VAL A 119 -0.81 -3.96 9.89
C VAL A 119 -2.17 -3.44 10.32
N VAL A 120 -2.28 -2.13 10.51
CA VAL A 120 -3.58 -1.46 10.66
C VAL A 120 -4.45 -1.93 9.50
N PRO A 121 -5.53 -2.70 9.76
CA PRO A 121 -6.34 -3.25 8.69
C PRO A 121 -6.84 -2.09 7.85
N ILE A 122 -6.80 -2.20 6.53
CA ILE A 122 -7.46 -1.21 5.66
C ILE A 122 -8.95 -1.11 6.06
N ASP A 123 -9.52 -2.20 6.55
CA ASP A 123 -10.85 -2.26 7.15
C ASP A 123 -11.05 -1.30 8.33
N PHE A 124 -10.00 -1.02 9.11
CA PHE A 124 -10.06 -0.03 10.19
C PHE A 124 -10.20 1.38 9.63
N ILE A 125 -9.42 1.73 8.59
CA ILE A 125 -9.51 3.02 7.91
C ILE A 125 -10.90 3.18 7.27
N ASP A 126 -11.41 2.13 6.65
CA ASP A 126 -12.75 2.13 6.04
C ASP A 126 -13.87 2.21 7.09
N ALA A 127 -13.64 1.75 8.33
CA ALA A 127 -14.58 1.86 9.43
C ALA A 127 -14.58 3.24 10.09
N CYS A 128 -13.47 3.98 10.00
CA CYS A 128 -13.35 5.33 10.54
C CYS A 128 -14.24 6.34 9.83
N SER A 129 -14.80 7.26 10.61
CA SER A 129 -15.51 8.42 10.05
C SER A 129 -14.53 9.29 9.22
N VAL A 130 -15.07 10.11 8.31
CA VAL A 130 -14.25 11.05 7.52
C VAL A 130 -13.46 11.99 8.43
N GLU A 131 -14.07 12.44 9.53
CA GLU A 131 -13.46 13.34 10.51
C GLU A 131 -12.31 12.66 11.27
N GLU A 132 -12.48 11.41 11.68
CA GLU A 132 -11.41 10.61 12.30
C GLU A 132 -10.24 10.39 11.35
N ARG A 133 -10.52 10.07 10.07
CA ARG A 133 -9.50 9.92 9.04
C ARG A 133 -8.72 11.22 8.86
N LEU A 134 -9.40 12.35 8.69
CA LEU A 134 -8.75 13.66 8.55
C LEU A 134 -7.94 14.04 9.79
N THR A 135 -8.45 13.74 10.99
CA THR A 135 -7.74 13.99 12.26
C THR A 135 -6.48 13.14 12.37
N LEU A 136 -6.55 11.86 11.98
CA LEU A 136 -5.39 10.98 11.92
C LEU A 136 -4.32 11.53 10.97
N PHE A 137 -4.72 11.95 9.76
CA PHE A 137 -3.80 12.57 8.81
C PHE A 137 -3.24 13.89 9.33
N ALA A 138 -4.05 14.73 9.97
CA ALA A 138 -3.59 15.97 10.58
C ALA A 138 -2.52 15.70 11.65
N ASN A 139 -2.73 14.71 12.52
CA ASN A 139 -1.77 14.32 13.57
C ASN A 139 -0.48 13.73 13.01
N MET A 140 -0.58 12.86 11.99
CA MET A 140 0.60 12.34 11.32
C MET A 140 1.36 13.46 10.60
N SER A 141 0.65 14.34 9.91
CA SER A 141 1.23 15.49 9.19
C SER A 141 1.95 16.45 10.13
N SER A 142 1.36 16.77 11.29
CA SER A 142 1.96 17.67 12.26
C SER A 142 3.23 17.06 12.87
N LEU A 143 3.22 15.77 13.19
CA LEU A 143 4.40 15.05 13.67
C LEU A 143 5.52 15.04 12.61
N THR A 144 5.19 14.78 11.35
CA THR A 144 6.15 14.82 10.25
C THR A 144 6.72 16.23 10.06
N ILE A 145 5.88 17.27 10.07
CA ILE A 145 6.32 18.66 9.98
C ILE A 145 7.25 19.00 11.16
N MET A 146 6.88 18.66 12.39
CA MET A 146 7.71 18.87 13.57
C MET A 146 9.06 18.16 13.46
N SER A 147 9.08 16.92 12.93
CA SER A 147 10.32 16.19 12.69
C SER A 147 11.20 16.85 11.63
N ALA A 148 10.62 17.35 10.54
CA ALA A 148 11.33 18.06 9.49
C ALA A 148 11.94 19.36 10.03
N PHE A 149 11.18 20.12 10.82
CA PHE A 149 11.67 21.32 11.50
C PHE A 149 12.82 21.00 12.46
N ALA A 150 12.68 19.97 13.29
CA ALA A 150 13.73 19.55 14.21
C ALA A 150 15.03 19.20 13.48
N VAL A 151 14.93 18.46 12.36
CA VAL A 151 16.07 18.13 11.50
C VAL A 151 16.72 19.41 10.95
N CYS A 152 15.95 20.32 10.34
CA CYS A 152 16.49 21.59 9.82
C CYS A 152 17.20 22.42 10.91
N LEU A 153 16.62 22.49 12.11
CA LEU A 153 17.21 23.19 13.26
C LEU A 153 18.51 22.54 13.75
N ILE A 154 18.57 21.22 13.83
CA ILE A 154 19.78 20.47 14.25
C ILE A 154 20.93 20.71 13.26
N PHE A 155 20.63 20.80 11.96
CA PHE A 155 21.62 21.04 10.92
C PHE A 155 21.89 22.53 10.62
N GLY A 156 21.32 23.44 11.42
CA GLY A 156 21.64 24.86 11.40
C GLY A 156 21.06 25.65 10.22
N GLU A 157 20.04 25.13 9.53
CA GLU A 157 19.37 25.86 8.45
C GLU A 157 18.33 26.83 9.04
N LEU A 158 18.49 28.12 8.73
CA LEU A 158 17.71 29.20 9.34
C LEU A 158 16.26 29.30 8.87
N ASP A 159 15.92 28.68 7.73
CA ASP A 159 14.57 28.71 7.17
C ASP A 159 14.04 27.30 6.82
N PRO A 160 13.39 26.60 7.78
CA PRO A 160 12.81 25.28 7.54
C PRO A 160 11.62 25.30 6.58
N LEU A 161 11.01 26.48 6.35
CA LEU A 161 9.90 26.66 5.42
C LEU A 161 10.38 26.85 3.98
N GLY A 162 11.69 27.02 3.76
CA GLY A 162 12.28 27.16 2.44
C GLY A 162 11.66 28.30 1.62
N GLY A 163 11.31 29.41 2.26
CA GLY A 163 10.70 30.57 1.61
C GLY A 163 9.17 30.57 1.52
N MET A 164 8.46 29.57 2.08
CA MET A 164 6.99 29.58 2.17
C MET A 164 6.47 30.60 3.18
N TRP A 165 6.58 31.88 2.84
CA TRP A 165 5.96 32.99 3.56
C TRP A 165 4.76 33.53 2.77
N LEU A 166 3.74 34.05 3.45
CA LEU A 166 2.61 34.74 2.82
C LEU A 166 3.07 36.12 2.32
N ASP A 167 3.87 36.12 1.27
CA ASP A 167 4.40 37.31 0.61
C ASP A 167 4.11 37.27 -0.91
N ALA A 168 4.11 38.42 -1.56
CA ALA A 168 3.90 38.55 -3.00
C ALA A 168 4.91 37.72 -3.81
N TYR A 169 6.14 37.59 -3.30
CA TYR A 169 7.18 36.75 -3.91
C TYR A 169 6.79 35.26 -3.93
N THR A 170 6.21 34.75 -2.85
CA THR A 170 5.74 33.35 -2.80
C THR A 170 4.55 33.13 -3.70
N LEU A 171 3.64 34.12 -3.80
CA LEU A 171 2.52 34.06 -4.72
C LEU A 171 2.99 33.98 -6.18
N ASP A 172 3.99 34.79 -6.56
CA ASP A 172 4.62 34.73 -7.89
C ASP A 172 5.30 33.37 -8.12
N ALA A 173 6.07 32.88 -7.14
CA ALA A 173 6.69 31.56 -7.21
C ALA A 173 5.64 30.44 -7.35
N MET A 174 4.51 30.51 -6.66
CA MET A 174 3.40 29.56 -6.85
C MET A 174 2.83 29.63 -8.26
N GLY A 175 2.71 30.83 -8.85
CA GLY A 175 2.34 31.02 -10.25
C GLY A 175 3.32 30.33 -11.21
N GLN A 176 4.62 30.47 -10.98
CA GLN A 176 5.66 29.73 -11.72
C GLN A 176 5.51 28.21 -11.50
N GLY A 177 5.21 27.79 -10.27
CA GLY A 177 4.91 26.40 -9.92
C GLY A 177 3.78 25.78 -10.75
N VAL A 178 2.71 26.54 -11.01
CA VAL A 178 1.61 26.10 -11.88
C VAL A 178 2.11 25.85 -13.31
N LEU A 179 2.99 26.69 -13.84
CA LEU A 179 3.61 26.47 -15.16
C LEU A 179 4.50 25.22 -15.15
N PHE A 180 5.29 25.02 -14.10
CA PHE A 180 6.09 23.81 -13.91
C PHE A 180 5.24 22.55 -13.68
N ALA A 181 3.95 22.67 -13.36
CA ALA A 181 3.05 21.51 -13.28
C ALA A 181 2.67 20.98 -14.67
N LEU A 182 2.69 21.82 -15.72
CA LEU A 182 2.18 21.46 -17.05
C LEU A 182 2.82 20.19 -17.64
N PRO A 183 4.16 19.99 -17.58
CA PRO A 183 4.77 18.75 -18.05
C PRO A 183 4.30 17.52 -17.25
N LEU A 184 4.11 17.65 -15.94
CA LEU A 184 3.62 16.55 -15.10
C LEU A 184 2.16 16.21 -15.44
N LEU A 185 1.32 17.22 -15.64
CA LEU A 185 -0.06 17.07 -16.07
C LEU A 185 -0.16 16.45 -17.46
N ALA A 186 0.70 16.85 -18.40
CA ALA A 186 0.77 16.29 -19.73
C ALA A 186 1.17 14.82 -19.69
N CYS A 187 2.17 14.46 -18.88
CA CYS A 187 2.58 13.07 -18.65
C CYS A 187 1.46 12.22 -18.03
N SER A 188 0.76 12.75 -17.02
CA SER A 188 -0.38 12.13 -16.36
C SER A 188 -1.58 11.91 -17.29
N ALA A 189 -1.90 12.92 -18.09
CA ALA A 189 -2.95 12.81 -19.10
C ALA A 189 -2.55 11.79 -20.17
N ALA A 190 -1.32 11.87 -20.68
CA ALA A 190 -0.79 10.96 -21.69
C ALA A 190 -0.82 9.50 -21.22
N SER A 191 -0.38 9.21 -19.99
CA SER A 191 -0.36 7.85 -19.42
C SER A 191 -1.74 7.17 -19.39
N ARG A 192 -2.81 7.98 -19.40
CA ARG A 192 -4.20 7.56 -19.33
C ARG A 192 -4.93 7.53 -20.67
N THR A 193 -4.32 8.05 -21.73
CA THR A 193 -4.87 7.98 -23.09
C THR A 193 -4.75 6.58 -23.67
N SER A 194 -5.53 6.28 -24.72
CA SER A 194 -5.44 5.01 -25.45
C SER A 194 -4.07 4.75 -26.06
N PHE A 195 -3.25 5.79 -26.24
CA PHE A 195 -1.87 5.68 -26.74
C PHE A 195 -0.95 4.93 -25.77
N CYS A 196 -1.28 4.87 -24.47
CA CYS A 196 -0.50 4.14 -23.47
C CYS A 196 -0.99 2.69 -23.23
N ARG A 197 -1.91 2.18 -24.06
CA ARG A 197 -2.26 0.75 -24.12
C ARG A 197 -1.05 -0.21 -24.22
N PRO A 198 0.09 0.10 -24.88
CA PRO A 198 1.21 -0.84 -24.93
C PRO A 198 1.97 -0.99 -23.61
N PHE A 199 1.67 -0.19 -22.56
CA PHE A 199 2.36 -0.25 -21.27
C PHE A 199 1.46 -0.80 -20.16
N PRO A 200 1.23 -2.13 -20.10
CA PRO A 200 0.34 -2.73 -19.10
C PRO A 200 0.79 -2.49 -17.66
N VAL A 201 2.10 -2.39 -17.41
CA VAL A 201 2.67 -2.14 -16.08
C VAL A 201 2.28 -0.76 -15.54
N LEU A 202 2.23 0.25 -16.40
CA LEU A 202 1.86 1.60 -16.00
C LEU A 202 0.38 1.67 -15.61
N ARG A 203 -0.46 0.95 -16.35
CA ARG A 203 -1.87 0.80 -16.04
C ARG A 203 -2.09 0.08 -14.71
N GLU A 204 -1.42 -1.05 -14.49
CA GLU A 204 -1.48 -1.81 -13.23
C GLU A 204 -1.04 -0.95 -12.05
N MET A 205 0.03 -0.15 -12.21
CA MET A 205 0.47 0.81 -11.19
C MET A 205 -0.62 1.86 -10.87
N HIS A 206 -1.25 2.44 -11.90
CA HIS A 206 -2.32 3.42 -11.69
C HIS A 206 -3.57 2.81 -11.05
N GLU A 207 -3.94 1.57 -11.42
CA GLU A 207 -5.04 0.83 -10.81
C GLU A 207 -4.74 0.57 -9.33
N LEU A 208 -3.54 0.09 -8.99
CA LEU A 208 -3.10 -0.11 -7.60
C LEU A 208 -3.08 1.20 -6.80
N GLN A 209 -2.57 2.29 -7.38
CA GLN A 209 -2.61 3.61 -6.75
C GLN A 209 -4.04 4.07 -6.49
N HIS A 210 -4.92 3.92 -7.49
CA HIS A 210 -6.31 4.31 -7.36
C HIS A 210 -7.02 3.50 -6.28
N ASP A 211 -6.81 2.19 -6.24
CA ASP A 211 -7.40 1.31 -5.24
C ASP A 211 -6.94 1.70 -3.83
N LEU A 212 -5.64 1.99 -3.64
CA LEU A 212 -5.12 2.50 -2.37
C LEU A 212 -5.75 3.84 -1.98
N LEU A 213 -5.80 4.80 -2.91
CA LEU A 213 -6.37 6.13 -2.63
C LEU A 213 -7.88 6.10 -2.41
N LYS A 214 -8.58 5.15 -3.01
CA LYS A 214 -10.04 5.02 -2.90
C LYS A 214 -10.48 4.79 -1.46
N HIS A 215 -9.76 3.99 -0.69
CA HIS A 215 -10.05 3.77 0.74
C HIS A 215 -9.94 5.06 1.56
N PHE A 216 -8.99 5.93 1.22
CA PHE A 216 -8.81 7.21 1.91
C PHE A 216 -9.81 8.27 1.46
N THR A 217 -10.17 8.30 0.18
CA THR A 217 -10.98 9.38 -0.42
C THR A 217 -12.46 9.04 -0.55
N ALA A 218 -12.85 7.79 -0.23
CA ALA A 218 -14.24 7.36 -0.18
C ALA A 218 -15.03 8.24 0.80
N ASP A 219 -16.20 8.69 0.33
CA ASP A 219 -17.16 9.50 1.08
C ASP A 219 -16.69 10.92 1.47
N MET A 220 -15.51 11.34 0.99
CA MET A 220 -15.02 12.71 1.19
C MET A 220 -15.60 13.69 0.16
N THR A 221 -16.01 14.86 0.63
CA THR A 221 -16.33 16.01 -0.22
C THR A 221 -15.08 16.56 -0.92
N LEU A 222 -15.26 17.37 -1.97
CA LEU A 222 -14.13 18.01 -2.68
C LEU A 222 -13.23 18.82 -1.73
N VAL A 223 -13.84 19.56 -0.79
CA VAL A 223 -13.12 20.37 0.19
C VAL A 223 -12.30 19.49 1.13
N GLN A 224 -12.89 18.41 1.64
CA GLN A 224 -12.19 17.46 2.50
C GLN A 224 -11.04 16.75 1.78
N ARG A 225 -11.20 16.44 0.49
CA ARG A 225 -10.11 15.92 -0.35
C ARG A 225 -8.98 16.92 -0.52
N GLY A 226 -9.31 18.20 -0.73
CA GLY A 226 -8.31 19.27 -0.76
C GLY A 226 -7.53 19.38 0.55
N ILE A 227 -8.21 19.37 1.70
CA ILE A 227 -7.59 19.38 3.02
C ILE A 227 -6.71 18.15 3.24
N TRP A 228 -7.21 16.96 2.92
CA TRP A 228 -6.44 15.71 2.99
C TRP A 228 -5.16 15.78 2.16
N LEU A 229 -5.25 16.30 0.94
CA LEU A 229 -4.13 16.42 0.03
C LEU A 229 -3.08 17.41 0.58
N VAL A 230 -3.50 18.47 1.28
CA VAL A 230 -2.59 19.34 2.04
C VAL A 230 -1.87 18.58 3.16
N PHE A 231 -2.59 17.78 3.94
CA PHE A 231 -1.98 16.99 5.03
C PHE A 231 -1.03 15.90 4.53
N VAL A 232 -1.20 15.39 3.31
CA VAL A 232 -0.31 14.38 2.75
C VAL A 232 0.89 15.01 2.04
N LEU A 233 0.68 16.02 1.18
CA LEU A 233 1.75 16.57 0.35
C LEU A 233 2.67 17.53 1.10
N LEU A 234 2.12 18.42 1.93
CA LEU A 234 2.92 19.48 2.56
C LEU A 234 4.02 18.90 3.47
N PRO A 235 3.74 17.93 4.37
CA PRO A 235 4.80 17.32 5.17
C PRO A 235 5.81 16.55 4.33
N GLY A 236 5.36 15.88 3.27
CA GLY A 236 6.25 15.16 2.35
C GLY A 236 7.23 16.10 1.65
N LEU A 237 6.76 17.27 1.18
CA LEU A 237 7.60 18.29 0.57
C LEU A 237 8.61 18.88 1.56
N LEU A 238 8.16 19.21 2.78
CA LEU A 238 9.06 19.69 3.84
C LEU A 238 10.09 18.63 4.27
N LEU A 239 9.72 17.35 4.26
CA LEU A 239 10.62 16.26 4.63
C LEU A 239 11.57 15.83 3.49
N LEU A 240 11.25 16.13 2.23
CA LEU A 240 12.08 15.74 1.09
C LEU A 240 12.94 16.86 0.55
N LEU A 241 12.57 18.13 0.76
CA LEU A 241 13.25 19.28 0.15
C LEU A 241 14.15 20.02 1.17
N PRO A 242 13.63 20.79 2.14
CA PRO A 242 14.49 21.56 3.04
C PRO A 242 15.35 20.69 3.96
N THR A 243 14.81 19.61 4.49
CA THR A 243 15.55 18.66 5.34
C THR A 243 16.69 17.96 4.59
N SER A 244 16.48 17.53 3.36
CA SER A 244 17.50 16.83 2.58
C SER A 244 18.65 17.76 2.20
N LYS A 245 18.32 19.01 1.84
CA LYS A 245 19.30 20.07 1.61
C LYS A 245 20.11 20.33 2.88
N ALA A 246 19.46 20.50 4.04
CA ALA A 246 20.13 20.74 5.31
C ALA A 246 21.13 19.62 5.66
N VAL A 247 20.67 18.37 5.54
CA VAL A 247 21.50 17.18 5.79
C VAL A 247 22.68 17.11 4.84
N LEU A 248 22.49 17.41 3.56
CA LEU A 248 23.55 17.32 2.54
C LEU A 248 24.54 18.47 2.61
N VAL A 249 24.10 19.67 2.93
CA VAL A 249 25.00 20.80 3.22
C VAL A 249 25.88 20.46 4.41
N TRP A 250 25.29 19.92 5.48
CA TRP A 250 26.05 19.47 6.65
C TRP A 250 27.00 18.32 6.32
N ALA A 251 26.53 17.28 5.61
CA ALA A 251 27.36 16.14 5.22
C ALA A 251 28.51 16.58 4.31
N GLY A 252 28.27 17.52 3.38
CA GLY A 252 29.28 18.12 2.53
C GLY A 252 30.35 18.86 3.35
N ALA A 253 29.93 19.70 4.30
CA ALA A 253 30.84 20.39 5.21
C ALA A 253 31.65 19.41 6.07
N PHE A 254 31.01 18.35 6.58
CA PHE A 254 31.66 17.31 7.37
C PHE A 254 32.69 16.53 6.55
N ILE A 255 32.34 16.08 5.34
CA ILE A 255 33.24 15.36 4.43
C ILE A 255 34.39 16.28 4.02
N GLN A 256 34.11 17.54 3.71
CA GLN A 256 35.13 18.52 3.38
C GLN A 256 36.08 18.74 4.56
N GLN A 257 35.57 18.87 5.79
CA GLN A 257 36.40 19.00 6.98
C GLN A 257 37.23 17.74 7.25
N ALA A 258 36.63 16.56 7.16
CA ALA A 258 37.30 15.29 7.40
C ALA A 258 38.39 14.99 6.35
N LEU A 259 38.08 15.19 5.07
CA LEU A 259 39.02 15.00 3.96
C LEU A 259 40.10 16.07 3.93
N LEU A 260 39.75 17.36 4.09
CA LEU A 260 40.76 18.41 4.11
C LEU A 260 41.70 18.25 5.31
N GLN A 261 41.22 17.85 6.49
CA GLN A 261 42.12 17.62 7.63
C GLN A 261 43.06 16.42 7.42
N THR A 262 42.64 15.40 6.67
CA THR A 262 43.50 14.22 6.42
C THR A 262 44.44 14.40 5.23
N TRP A 263 44.11 15.27 4.27
CA TRP A 263 44.82 15.38 3.00
C TRP A 263 45.37 16.78 2.69
N SER A 264 45.07 17.82 3.48
CA SER A 264 45.56 19.21 3.24
C SER A 264 47.08 19.29 3.15
N ASP A 265 47.78 18.42 3.88
CA ASP A 265 49.24 18.43 3.92
C ASP A 265 49.88 17.75 2.69
N LYS A 266 49.09 16.99 1.91
CA LYS A 266 49.61 16.16 0.81
C LYS A 266 49.06 16.49 -0.57
N LEU A 267 47.88 17.10 -0.65
CA LEU A 267 47.26 17.44 -1.93
C LEU A 267 46.94 18.93 -1.94
N SER A 268 47.83 19.70 -2.57
CA SER A 268 47.55 21.05 -3.07
C SER A 268 46.56 21.00 -4.26
N LEU A 269 45.51 20.18 -4.17
CA LEU A 269 44.39 20.26 -5.08
C LEU A 269 43.61 21.51 -4.70
N GLY A 270 43.86 22.58 -5.46
CA GLY A 270 43.10 23.81 -5.40
C GLY A 270 41.59 23.54 -5.41
N HIS A 271 40.86 24.37 -4.66
CA HIS A 271 39.41 24.36 -4.46
C HIS A 271 38.64 23.75 -5.65
N ILE A 272 38.39 22.44 -5.61
CA ILE A 272 37.40 21.82 -6.48
C ILE A 272 36.06 22.27 -5.94
N SER A 273 35.61 23.44 -6.40
CA SER A 273 34.24 23.86 -6.25
C SER A 273 33.38 22.79 -6.93
N LEU A 274 32.62 22.02 -6.14
CA LEU A 274 31.59 21.11 -6.63
C LEU A 274 30.54 21.82 -7.50
N GLY A 275 30.60 23.15 -7.62
CA GLY A 275 29.95 23.92 -8.67
C GLY A 275 28.46 23.62 -8.80
N PRO A 276 27.91 23.56 -10.01
CA PRO A 276 26.49 23.28 -10.23
C PRO A 276 26.08 21.86 -9.78
N LEU A 277 27.04 20.92 -9.67
CA LEU A 277 26.75 19.55 -9.22
C LEU A 277 26.24 19.52 -7.77
N GLY A 278 26.75 20.42 -6.92
CA GLY A 278 26.32 20.54 -5.52
C GLY A 278 24.85 20.96 -5.37
N GLN A 279 24.27 21.62 -6.38
CA GLN A 279 22.85 22.02 -6.37
C GLN A 279 21.93 20.92 -6.91
N VAL A 280 22.42 20.05 -7.79
CA VAL A 280 21.62 18.97 -8.40
C VAL A 280 21.61 17.70 -7.55
N LEU A 281 22.68 17.46 -6.78
CA LEU A 281 22.81 16.24 -5.98
C LEU A 281 21.71 16.10 -4.90
N PRO A 282 21.32 17.13 -4.14
CA PRO A 282 20.25 17.00 -3.14
C PRO A 282 18.88 16.59 -3.69
N PRO A 283 18.37 17.22 -4.76
CA PRO A 283 17.15 16.75 -5.43
C PRO A 283 17.23 15.30 -5.89
N VAL A 284 18.36 14.88 -6.47
CA VAL A 284 18.52 13.51 -6.99
C VAL A 284 18.51 12.49 -5.86
N LEU A 285 19.25 12.74 -4.77
CA LEU A 285 19.27 11.83 -3.61
C LEU A 285 17.90 11.76 -2.92
N SER A 286 17.22 12.89 -2.78
CA SER A 286 15.84 12.93 -2.25
C SER A 286 14.88 12.17 -3.14
N GLY A 287 15.04 12.30 -4.45
CA GLY A 287 14.36 11.49 -5.44
C GLY A 287 14.56 10.00 -5.20
N CYS A 288 15.81 9.54 -5.11
CA CYS A 288 16.13 8.14 -4.85
C CYS A 288 15.52 7.59 -3.56
N VAL A 289 15.51 8.39 -2.48
CA VAL A 289 14.90 8.00 -1.20
C VAL A 289 13.37 7.90 -1.32
N ALA A 290 12.74 8.89 -1.96
CA ALA A 290 11.30 8.86 -2.21
C ALA A 290 10.90 7.70 -3.14
N GLY A 291 11.71 7.43 -4.16
CA GLY A 291 11.56 6.27 -5.03
C GLY A 291 11.67 4.96 -4.27
N ALA A 292 12.65 4.82 -3.37
CA ALA A 292 12.79 3.63 -2.53
C ALA A 292 11.57 3.43 -1.62
N ALA A 293 11.07 4.51 -1.01
CA ALA A 293 9.85 4.46 -0.21
C ALA A 293 8.64 4.02 -1.06
N ALA A 294 8.46 4.58 -2.25
CA ALA A 294 7.40 4.17 -3.18
C ALA A 294 7.55 2.71 -3.61
N ALA A 295 8.77 2.27 -3.95
CA ALA A 295 9.05 0.87 -4.29
C ALA A 295 8.67 -0.08 -3.17
N CYS A 296 8.95 0.28 -1.91
CA CYS A 296 8.53 -0.49 -0.73
C CYS A 296 7.01 -0.57 -0.59
N CYS A 297 6.27 0.50 -0.93
CA CYS A 297 4.80 0.50 -0.91
C CYS A 297 4.18 -0.45 -1.94
N PHE A 298 4.82 -0.62 -3.11
CA PHE A 298 4.36 -1.54 -4.17
C PHE A 298 5.04 -2.91 -4.15
N SER A 299 6.03 -3.10 -3.29
CA SER A 299 6.72 -4.38 -3.16
C SER A 299 5.83 -5.41 -2.47
N VAL A 300 5.96 -6.67 -2.89
CA VAL A 300 5.26 -7.78 -2.24
C VAL A 300 5.74 -7.90 -0.80
N ARG A 301 4.80 -7.93 0.14
CA ARG A 301 5.11 -8.04 1.56
C ARG A 301 5.77 -9.40 1.85
N PRO A 302 6.74 -9.47 2.78
CA PRO A 302 7.45 -10.72 3.07
C PRO A 302 6.52 -11.84 3.54
N GLN A 303 5.44 -11.51 4.26
CA GLN A 303 4.44 -12.49 4.69
C GLN A 303 3.58 -13.02 3.55
N GLN A 304 3.17 -12.17 2.60
CA GLN A 304 2.48 -12.61 1.39
C GLN A 304 3.39 -13.52 0.57
N LEU A 305 4.69 -13.18 0.48
CA LEU A 305 5.68 -14.02 -0.17
C LEU A 305 5.82 -15.39 0.51
N ALA A 306 5.82 -15.43 1.85
CA ALA A 306 5.84 -16.68 2.61
C ALA A 306 4.60 -17.54 2.34
N VAL A 307 3.39 -16.95 2.44
CA VAL A 307 2.13 -17.67 2.20
C VAL A 307 2.05 -18.18 0.76
N VAL A 308 2.43 -17.38 -0.23
CA VAL A 308 2.44 -17.84 -1.62
C VAL A 308 3.51 -18.92 -1.84
N ARG A 309 4.67 -18.82 -1.20
CA ARG A 309 5.72 -19.86 -1.27
C ARG A 309 5.25 -21.18 -0.67
N ASP A 310 4.55 -21.13 0.46
CA ASP A 310 3.99 -22.32 1.10
C ASP A 310 2.81 -22.89 0.31
N ALA A 311 1.98 -22.02 -0.28
CA ALA A 311 0.94 -22.43 -1.23
C ALA A 311 1.53 -23.08 -2.49
N LEU A 312 2.64 -22.56 -3.02
CA LEU A 312 3.32 -23.16 -4.18
C LEU A 312 3.92 -24.54 -3.86
N ARG A 313 4.44 -24.73 -2.65
CA ARG A 313 4.92 -26.04 -2.18
C ARG A 313 3.80 -27.05 -1.97
N SER A 314 2.63 -26.58 -1.55
CA SER A 314 1.46 -27.42 -1.25
C SER A 314 0.46 -27.52 -2.39
N ALA A 315 0.63 -26.79 -3.50
CA ALA A 315 -0.29 -26.76 -4.63
C ALA A 315 -0.55 -28.17 -5.18
N ASP A 316 0.51 -28.96 -5.37
CA ASP A 316 0.39 -30.32 -5.92
C ASP A 316 -0.44 -31.22 -4.99
N ALA A 317 -0.18 -31.15 -3.68
CA ALA A 317 -0.92 -31.92 -2.68
C ALA A 317 -2.39 -31.47 -2.58
N TYR A 318 -2.62 -30.15 -2.62
CA TYR A 318 -3.95 -29.57 -2.55
C TYR A 318 -4.80 -29.94 -3.77
N PHE A 319 -4.26 -29.80 -4.98
CA PHE A 319 -5.01 -30.11 -6.20
C PHE A 319 -5.27 -31.61 -6.36
N ARG A 320 -4.34 -32.46 -5.93
CA ARG A 320 -4.56 -33.91 -5.82
C ARG A 320 -5.70 -34.25 -4.86
N LEU A 321 -5.73 -33.62 -3.67
CA LEU A 321 -6.81 -33.84 -2.70
C LEU A 321 -8.17 -33.34 -3.20
N THR A 322 -8.23 -32.17 -3.85
CA THR A 322 -9.50 -31.67 -4.40
C THR A 322 -10.04 -32.55 -5.52
N GLN A 323 -9.16 -33.16 -6.32
CA GLN A 323 -9.59 -34.15 -7.32
C GLN A 323 -10.08 -35.44 -6.68
N ALA A 324 -9.34 -35.99 -5.71
CA ALA A 324 -9.78 -37.18 -4.99
C ALA A 324 -11.15 -36.98 -4.33
N GLN A 325 -11.42 -35.79 -3.79
CA GLN A 325 -12.74 -35.42 -3.26
C GLN A 325 -13.81 -35.28 -4.34
N ALA A 326 -13.48 -34.72 -5.51
CA ALA A 326 -14.43 -34.59 -6.61
C ALA A 326 -14.82 -35.97 -7.18
N VAL A 327 -13.85 -36.87 -7.33
CA VAL A 327 -14.10 -38.26 -7.77
C VAL A 327 -14.92 -39.01 -6.71
N GLY A 328 -14.56 -38.89 -5.43
CA GLY A 328 -15.32 -39.52 -4.33
C GLY A 328 -16.74 -38.97 -4.14
N ALA A 329 -16.99 -37.71 -4.50
CA ALA A 329 -18.33 -37.11 -4.46
C ALA A 329 -19.15 -37.40 -5.73
N ALA A 330 -18.50 -37.66 -6.86
CA ALA A 330 -19.14 -38.03 -8.11
C ALA A 330 -19.44 -39.54 -8.19
N ALA A 331 -18.83 -40.35 -7.33
CA ALA A 331 -19.21 -41.74 -7.17
C ALA A 331 -20.72 -41.79 -6.85
N PRO A 332 -21.56 -42.34 -7.76
CA PRO A 332 -22.98 -42.43 -7.53
C PRO A 332 -23.16 -43.18 -6.21
N ALA A 333 -24.11 -42.73 -5.40
CA ALA A 333 -24.58 -43.52 -4.26
C ALA A 333 -25.23 -44.79 -4.83
N GLU A 334 -24.41 -45.75 -5.26
CA GLU A 334 -24.86 -47.07 -5.65
C GLU A 334 -25.63 -47.62 -4.47
N GLY A 335 -26.90 -47.89 -4.75
CA GLY A 335 -27.91 -48.10 -3.75
C GLY A 335 -27.50 -49.18 -2.78
N SER A 336 -27.17 -48.77 -1.55
CA SER A 336 -27.34 -49.61 -0.37
C SER A 336 -28.85 -49.77 -0.12
N GLN A 337 -29.53 -50.43 -1.05
CA GLN A 337 -30.87 -50.96 -0.88
C GLN A 337 -30.75 -52.49 -0.81
N LYS A 338 -31.07 -53.03 0.38
CA LYS A 338 -31.22 -54.45 0.75
C LYS A 338 -30.01 -55.16 1.36
N ALA A 339 -29.77 -54.90 2.64
CA ALA A 339 -29.34 -55.95 3.57
C ALA A 339 -30.11 -55.83 4.89
N GLN A 340 -31.35 -56.31 4.81
CA GLN A 340 -32.06 -57.09 5.82
C GLN A 340 -31.44 -57.18 7.23
N ARG A 341 -32.00 -56.34 8.12
CA ARG A 341 -32.42 -56.65 9.49
C ARG A 341 -32.17 -58.11 9.93
N SER A 342 -31.06 -58.36 10.63
CA SER A 342 -30.90 -59.53 11.52
C SER A 342 -30.57 -59.03 12.91
N THR A 343 -31.60 -58.98 13.74
CA THR A 343 -31.53 -58.71 15.17
C THR A 343 -30.88 -59.89 15.89
N ARG A 344 -29.68 -59.71 16.44
CA ARG A 344 -29.14 -60.59 17.49
C ARG A 344 -28.70 -59.74 18.69
N PRO A 345 -29.28 -59.93 19.88
CA PRO A 345 -28.82 -59.27 21.09
C PRO A 345 -27.62 -60.02 21.68
N LEU A 346 -26.61 -59.28 22.14
CA LEU A 346 -25.53 -59.80 23.00
C LEU A 346 -25.52 -59.04 24.34
N PRO A 347 -25.12 -59.72 25.43
CA PRO A 347 -25.33 -59.30 26.82
C PRO A 347 -24.27 -58.29 27.34
N PRO A 348 -24.51 -57.69 28.52
CA PRO A 348 -23.57 -56.73 29.10
C PRO A 348 -22.36 -57.45 29.72
N SER A 349 -21.15 -56.96 29.45
CA SER A 349 -19.97 -57.30 30.23
C SER A 349 -19.15 -56.05 30.54
N ALA A 350 -18.59 -56.06 31.74
CA ALA A 350 -18.24 -54.93 32.56
C ALA A 350 -16.86 -54.32 32.27
N ALA A 351 -16.74 -53.06 32.68
CA ALA A 351 -15.58 -52.36 33.24
C ALA A 351 -14.16 -52.90 32.95
N GLY A 352 -13.33 -52.05 32.34
CA GLY A 352 -11.89 -52.02 32.63
C GLY A 352 -10.98 -51.62 31.47
N ALA A 353 -10.27 -50.51 31.68
CA ALA A 353 -8.93 -50.20 31.17
C ALA A 353 -8.71 -49.74 29.70
N ALA A 354 -8.22 -48.48 29.63
CA ALA A 354 -7.15 -47.89 28.80
C ALA A 354 -7.15 -48.03 27.26
N PRO A 355 -6.90 -46.93 26.51
CA PRO A 355 -6.44 -47.00 25.13
C PRO A 355 -4.94 -46.68 25.01
N THR A 356 -4.18 -47.65 24.49
CA THR A 356 -2.90 -47.42 23.83
C THR A 356 -2.86 -48.17 22.50
N MET A 357 -2.55 -47.38 21.46
CA MET A 357 -1.83 -47.72 20.23
C MET A 357 -2.47 -48.55 19.10
N PHE A 358 -2.31 -47.97 17.91
CA PHE A 358 -1.96 -48.56 16.62
C PHE A 358 -2.60 -49.89 16.22
N ALA A 359 -3.45 -49.83 15.20
CA ALA A 359 -3.79 -50.98 14.37
C ALA A 359 -3.52 -50.68 12.89
N THR A 360 -2.40 -51.20 12.42
CA THR A 360 -2.17 -51.65 11.05
C THR A 360 -3.09 -52.83 10.72
N SER A 361 -3.68 -52.83 9.53
CA SER A 361 -4.30 -53.99 8.86
C SER A 361 -3.98 -53.81 7.36
N THR A 362 -3.22 -54.65 6.65
CA THR A 362 -3.27 -56.10 6.34
C THR A 362 -4.52 -56.55 5.59
N LEU A 363 -4.46 -56.46 4.25
CA LEU A 363 -4.38 -57.58 3.27
C LEU A 363 -5.17 -58.86 3.57
N ALA A 364 -6.18 -59.14 2.72
CA ALA A 364 -6.63 -60.46 2.23
C ALA A 364 -7.64 -60.18 1.09
N ASP A 365 -7.42 -60.54 -0.19
CA ASP A 365 -7.29 -61.84 -0.87
C ASP A 365 -8.64 -62.35 -1.44
N GLY A 366 -8.71 -62.35 -2.79
CA GLY A 366 -9.47 -63.27 -3.65
C GLY A 366 -10.98 -63.08 -3.83
N LEU A 367 -11.41 -62.62 -5.01
CA LEU A 367 -12.42 -63.34 -5.81
C LEU A 367 -12.39 -62.93 -7.29
N ASP A 368 -12.25 -63.96 -8.11
CA ASP A 368 -12.15 -64.03 -9.56
C ASP A 368 -13.42 -63.48 -10.24
N GLY A 369 -13.26 -62.40 -11.01
CA GLY A 369 -14.33 -61.67 -11.66
C GLY A 369 -13.83 -61.02 -12.95
N SER A 370 -13.51 -61.85 -13.93
CA SER A 370 -13.21 -61.46 -15.32
C SER A 370 -14.42 -60.75 -15.96
N TYR A 371 -14.52 -59.43 -15.78
CA TYR A 371 -15.40 -58.54 -16.53
C TYR A 371 -14.70 -57.19 -16.75
N ASP A 372 -14.34 -56.89 -18.00
CA ASP A 372 -14.07 -55.55 -18.57
C ASP A 372 -13.28 -54.52 -17.71
N GLU A 373 -12.06 -54.85 -17.26
CA GLU A 373 -11.15 -53.92 -16.54
C GLU A 373 -10.45 -52.87 -17.45
N GLU A 374 -10.58 -52.94 -18.78
CA GLU A 374 -9.88 -52.00 -19.69
C GLU A 374 -10.44 -50.57 -19.66
N GLY A 375 -11.60 -50.34 -19.02
CA GLY A 375 -12.24 -49.03 -18.92
C GLY A 375 -11.78 -48.16 -17.74
N GLU A 376 -11.34 -48.76 -16.62
CA GLU A 376 -11.04 -48.01 -15.39
C GLU A 376 -9.65 -47.35 -15.43
N GLU A 377 -8.65 -47.99 -16.06
CA GLU A 377 -7.30 -47.42 -16.18
C GLU A 377 -7.28 -46.12 -16.99
N GLN A 378 -8.12 -45.99 -18.04
CA GLN A 378 -8.20 -44.75 -18.83
C GLN A 378 -8.83 -43.60 -18.06
N GLN A 379 -9.74 -43.89 -17.13
CA GLN A 379 -10.43 -42.86 -16.35
C GLN A 379 -9.53 -42.33 -15.21
N GLU A 380 -8.65 -43.17 -14.64
CA GLU A 380 -7.66 -42.74 -13.64
C GLU A 380 -6.56 -41.85 -14.26
N LEU A 381 -6.10 -42.19 -15.48
CA LEU A 381 -5.14 -41.38 -16.24
C LEU A 381 -5.69 -39.98 -16.59
N ALA A 382 -6.97 -39.88 -16.96
CA ALA A 382 -7.60 -38.58 -17.26
C ALA A 382 -7.65 -37.65 -16.04
N GLY A 383 -7.92 -38.19 -14.84
CA GLY A 383 -7.96 -37.42 -13.60
C GLY A 383 -6.62 -36.78 -13.25
N THR A 384 -5.53 -37.55 -13.28
CA THR A 384 -4.19 -37.06 -12.89
C THR A 384 -3.67 -35.93 -13.77
N SER A 385 -4.02 -35.91 -15.06
CA SER A 385 -3.62 -34.85 -16.00
C SER A 385 -4.22 -33.49 -15.63
N SER A 386 -5.45 -33.47 -15.11
CA SER A 386 -6.18 -32.24 -14.79
C SER A 386 -5.66 -31.55 -13.51
N SER A 387 -5.14 -32.28 -12.51
CA SER A 387 -4.60 -31.66 -11.28
C SER A 387 -3.24 -31.07 -11.51
N GLN A 388 -2.41 -31.74 -12.30
CA GLN A 388 -1.13 -31.22 -12.73
C GLN A 388 -1.32 -29.92 -13.51
N ALA A 389 -2.28 -29.89 -14.44
CA ALA A 389 -2.63 -28.68 -15.18
C ALA A 389 -3.08 -27.52 -14.26
N ALA A 390 -3.89 -27.80 -13.23
CA ALA A 390 -4.32 -26.78 -12.26
C ALA A 390 -3.18 -26.27 -11.36
N ALA A 391 -2.30 -27.18 -10.91
CA ALA A 391 -1.13 -26.83 -10.12
C ALA A 391 -0.13 -25.99 -10.93
N ASP A 392 0.12 -26.35 -12.19
CA ASP A 392 0.98 -25.61 -13.09
C ASP A 392 0.38 -24.25 -13.45
N ALA A 393 -0.93 -24.17 -13.68
CA ALA A 393 -1.63 -22.90 -13.84
C ALA A 393 -1.46 -22.00 -12.59
N PHE A 394 -1.59 -22.55 -11.38
CA PHE A 394 -1.36 -21.81 -10.14
C PHE A 394 0.08 -21.31 -9.99
N ARG A 395 1.06 -22.15 -10.34
CA ARG A 395 2.48 -21.76 -10.35
C ARG A 395 2.74 -20.62 -11.34
N MET A 396 2.20 -20.73 -12.55
CA MET A 396 2.34 -19.73 -13.59
C MET A 396 1.69 -18.40 -13.18
N VAL A 397 0.45 -18.43 -12.69
CA VAL A 397 -0.28 -17.23 -12.24
C VAL A 397 0.47 -16.55 -11.08
N SER A 398 0.94 -17.32 -10.11
CA SER A 398 1.71 -16.80 -8.97
C SER A 398 3.01 -16.15 -9.43
N MET A 399 3.74 -16.79 -10.35
CA MET A 399 4.98 -16.25 -10.91
C MET A 399 4.74 -14.97 -11.71
N VAL A 400 3.70 -14.95 -12.56
CA VAL A 400 3.30 -13.76 -13.32
C VAL A 400 2.94 -12.62 -12.37
N TRP A 401 2.18 -12.90 -11.31
CA TRP A 401 1.82 -11.93 -10.28
C TRP A 401 3.05 -11.33 -9.57
N PHE A 402 4.03 -12.15 -9.16
CA PHE A 402 5.28 -11.64 -8.57
C PHE A 402 6.07 -10.76 -9.55
N LEU A 403 6.17 -11.18 -10.81
CA LEU A 403 6.88 -10.43 -11.84
C LEU A 403 6.19 -9.11 -12.15
N SER A 404 4.85 -9.08 -12.18
CA SER A 404 4.08 -7.86 -12.39
C SER A 404 4.33 -6.86 -11.24
N HIS A 405 4.23 -7.30 -9.99
CA HIS A 405 4.45 -6.46 -8.82
C HIS A 405 5.89 -5.93 -8.75
N ARG A 406 6.88 -6.75 -9.09
CA ARG A 406 8.29 -6.29 -9.15
C ARG A 406 8.50 -5.23 -10.23
N ARG A 407 7.82 -5.34 -11.38
CA ARG A 407 7.87 -4.34 -12.45
C ARG A 407 7.18 -3.04 -12.02
N VAL A 408 6.01 -3.14 -11.40
CA VAL A 408 5.28 -2.00 -10.83
C VAL A 408 6.14 -1.27 -9.79
N ALA A 409 6.75 -1.99 -8.86
CA ALA A 409 7.61 -1.39 -7.83
C ALA A 409 8.82 -0.65 -8.41
N ARG A 410 9.47 -1.20 -9.44
CA ARG A 410 10.57 -0.53 -10.15
C ARG A 410 10.09 0.71 -10.92
N LEU A 411 8.92 0.63 -11.56
CA LEU A 411 8.35 1.77 -12.26
C LEU A 411 7.97 2.88 -11.29
N ALA A 412 7.35 2.54 -10.15
CA ALA A 412 7.03 3.46 -9.08
C ALA A 412 8.29 4.11 -8.47
N TYR A 413 9.38 3.33 -8.30
CA TYR A 413 10.69 3.87 -7.91
C TYR A 413 11.14 4.97 -8.88
N LEU A 414 11.19 4.67 -10.18
CA LEU A 414 11.69 5.58 -11.20
C LEU A 414 10.82 6.84 -11.30
N LEU A 415 9.50 6.68 -11.40
CA LEU A 415 8.58 7.82 -11.55
C LEU A 415 8.58 8.72 -10.31
N THR A 416 8.57 8.13 -9.11
CA THR A 416 8.60 8.92 -7.87
C THR A 416 9.94 9.63 -7.71
N SER A 417 11.05 8.96 -8.05
CA SER A 417 12.38 9.57 -8.00
C SER A 417 12.49 10.75 -8.94
N LEU A 418 12.04 10.58 -10.18
CA LEU A 418 12.05 11.64 -11.18
C LEU A 418 11.15 12.81 -10.78
N ASN A 419 9.96 12.54 -10.24
CA ASN A 419 9.04 13.59 -9.79
C ASN A 419 9.64 14.41 -8.64
N VAL A 420 10.21 13.75 -7.62
CA VAL A 420 10.80 14.45 -6.47
C VAL A 420 12.08 15.19 -6.86
N ALA A 421 12.92 14.59 -7.72
CA ALA A 421 14.09 15.28 -8.27
C ALA A 421 13.69 16.50 -9.10
N TYR A 422 12.66 16.39 -9.93
CA TYR A 422 12.10 17.50 -10.70
C TYR A 422 11.61 18.63 -9.79
N LEU A 423 10.82 18.32 -8.76
CA LEU A 423 10.36 19.31 -7.78
C LEU A 423 11.51 19.95 -7.01
N GLY A 424 12.57 19.21 -6.70
CA GLY A 424 13.79 19.77 -6.11
C GLY A 424 14.53 20.71 -7.06
N VAL A 425 14.60 20.42 -8.36
CA VAL A 425 15.16 21.35 -9.35
C VAL A 425 14.31 22.62 -9.44
N VAL A 426 12.98 22.50 -9.46
CA VAL A 426 12.05 23.65 -9.45
C VAL A 426 12.27 24.51 -8.19
N TRP A 427 12.45 23.86 -7.05
CA TRP A 427 12.73 24.56 -5.80
C TRP A 427 14.04 25.34 -5.86
N HIS A 428 15.12 24.72 -6.34
CA HIS A 428 16.40 25.40 -6.50
C HIS A 428 16.37 26.54 -7.53
N ALA A 429 15.62 26.37 -8.62
CA ALA A 429 15.48 27.38 -9.66
C ALA A 429 14.72 28.63 -9.18
N THR A 430 13.70 28.44 -8.35
CA THR A 430 12.83 29.53 -7.85
C THR A 430 13.28 30.10 -6.51
N GLY A 431 14.09 29.35 -5.76
CA GLY A 431 14.49 29.71 -4.40
C GLY A 431 13.33 29.74 -3.40
N ASN A 432 12.16 29.22 -3.76
CA ASN A 432 10.95 29.29 -2.93
C ASN A 432 10.17 27.97 -3.00
N LEU A 433 9.88 27.38 -1.85
CA LEU A 433 9.16 26.11 -1.72
C LEU A 433 7.68 26.21 -2.16
N GLY A 434 7.12 27.42 -2.29
CA GLY A 434 5.78 27.65 -2.85
C GLY A 434 5.63 27.17 -4.29
N ALA A 435 6.68 27.28 -5.13
CA ALA A 435 6.65 26.80 -6.51
C ALA A 435 6.49 25.27 -6.63
N PRO A 436 7.37 24.43 -6.05
CA PRO A 436 7.20 22.98 -6.10
C PRO A 436 5.95 22.52 -5.34
N ALA A 437 5.52 23.24 -4.29
CA ALA A 437 4.26 22.95 -3.62
C ALA A 437 3.09 23.10 -4.58
N ALA A 438 2.92 24.26 -5.21
CA ALA A 438 1.85 24.50 -6.17
C ALA A 438 1.86 23.47 -7.32
N ALA A 439 3.05 23.13 -7.83
CA ALA A 439 3.22 22.12 -8.87
C ALA A 439 2.74 20.73 -8.41
N ALA A 440 3.16 20.29 -7.22
CA ALA A 440 2.79 19.01 -6.64
C ALA A 440 1.29 18.93 -6.33
N PHE A 441 0.72 20.00 -5.76
CA PHE A 441 -0.71 20.12 -5.45
C PHE A 441 -1.56 19.98 -6.71
N LEU A 442 -1.22 20.72 -7.76
CA LEU A 442 -1.96 20.69 -9.02
C LEU A 442 -1.84 19.32 -9.72
N HIS A 443 -0.64 18.74 -9.74
CA HIS A 443 -0.42 17.40 -10.29
C HIS A 443 -1.23 16.32 -9.55
N ALA A 444 -1.20 16.31 -8.21
CA ALA A 444 -1.95 15.35 -7.41
C ALA A 444 -3.48 15.53 -7.54
N ALA A 445 -3.96 16.79 -7.59
CA ALA A 445 -5.37 17.07 -7.83
C ALA A 445 -5.83 16.56 -9.20
N ALA A 446 -5.00 16.72 -10.23
CA ALA A 446 -5.29 16.19 -11.56
C ALA A 446 -5.29 14.66 -11.61
N GLU A 447 -4.34 13.99 -10.96
CA GLU A 447 -4.30 12.53 -10.85
C GLU A 447 -5.56 11.96 -10.17
N MET A 448 -6.03 12.61 -9.10
CA MET A 448 -7.29 12.26 -8.44
C MET A 448 -8.49 12.46 -9.37
N TRP A 449 -8.58 13.62 -10.00
CA TRP A 449 -9.68 13.94 -10.92
C TRP A 449 -9.75 12.96 -12.11
N LEU A 450 -8.60 12.67 -12.72
CA LEU A 450 -8.50 11.73 -13.82
C LEU A 450 -8.88 10.30 -13.38
N GLY A 451 -8.54 9.92 -12.14
CA GLY A 451 -8.92 8.61 -11.56
C GLY A 451 -10.43 8.45 -11.45
N GLU A 452 -11.09 9.46 -10.86
CA GLU A 452 -12.55 9.46 -10.74
C GLU A 452 -13.24 9.46 -12.11
N TRP A 453 -12.73 10.24 -13.06
CA TRP A 453 -13.28 10.30 -14.40
C TRP A 453 -13.19 8.95 -15.12
N GLN A 454 -12.07 8.24 -15.00
CA GLN A 454 -11.92 6.88 -15.55
C GLN A 454 -12.88 5.89 -14.89
N ALA A 455 -13.01 5.93 -13.57
CA ALA A 455 -13.94 5.06 -12.83
C ALA A 455 -15.41 5.28 -13.28
N ARG A 456 -15.81 6.54 -13.49
CA ARG A 456 -17.14 6.88 -14.03
C ARG A 456 -17.36 6.38 -15.46
N ARG A 457 -16.33 6.43 -16.31
CA ARG A 457 -16.44 5.89 -17.68
C ARG A 457 -16.62 4.37 -17.68
N GLN A 458 -15.87 3.67 -16.84
CA GLN A 458 -15.95 2.21 -16.72
C GLN A 458 -17.31 1.74 -16.18
N SER A 459 -17.96 2.51 -15.30
CA SER A 459 -19.31 2.17 -14.81
C SER A 459 -20.37 2.33 -15.90
N VAL A 460 -20.27 3.35 -16.76
CA VAL A 460 -21.19 3.59 -17.88
C VAL A 460 -21.05 2.56 -18.98
N THR A 461 -19.85 2.03 -19.24
CA THR A 461 -19.61 0.98 -20.26
C THR A 461 -20.00 -0.42 -19.82
N ASN A 462 -20.31 -0.63 -18.54
CA ASN A 462 -20.78 -1.91 -18.00
C ASN A 462 -22.30 -1.95 -17.67
N PRO A 463 -23.22 -1.35 -18.46
CA PRO A 463 -24.64 -1.33 -18.12
C PRO A 463 -25.28 -2.72 -18.30
N VAL A 464 -24.69 -3.54 -19.18
CA VAL A 464 -25.10 -4.93 -19.44
C VAL A 464 -24.94 -5.81 -18.19
N LYS A 465 -23.97 -5.52 -17.32
CA LYS A 465 -23.79 -6.26 -16.05
C LYS A 465 -24.80 -5.83 -14.97
N ALA A 466 -25.26 -4.58 -14.98
CA ALA A 466 -26.22 -4.07 -14.00
C ALA A 466 -27.65 -4.54 -14.29
N ASN A 467 -28.04 -4.60 -15.57
CA ASN A 467 -29.37 -5.12 -15.95
C ASN A 467 -29.49 -6.65 -15.73
N ARG A 468 -28.39 -7.40 -15.86
CA ARG A 468 -28.39 -8.87 -15.67
C ARG A 468 -28.51 -9.30 -14.20
N ASN A 469 -28.33 -8.40 -13.24
CA ASN A 469 -28.56 -8.66 -11.81
C ASN A 469 -29.96 -8.20 -11.33
N ARG A 470 -30.76 -7.59 -12.22
CA ARG A 470 -32.15 -7.19 -11.95
C ARG A 470 -33.18 -8.15 -12.56
N GLN A 471 -32.74 -9.02 -13.47
CA GLN A 471 -33.46 -10.22 -13.89
C GLN A 471 -32.98 -11.37 -13.01
#